data_AF-A0A933ST44-F1
#
_entry.id   AF-A0A933ST44-F1
#
_cell.length_a   1.000
_cell.length_b   1.000
_cell.length_c   1.000
_cell.angle_alpha   90.00
_cell.angle_beta   90.00
_cell.angle_gamma   90.00
#
_symmetry.space_group_name_H-M   'P 1'
#
loop_
_entity.id
_entity.type
_entity.pdbx_description
1 polymer ?
#
loop_
_entity_poly.entity_id
_entity_poly.type
_entity_poly.pdbx_seq_one_letter_code
_entity_poly.pdbx_strand_id
1 'polypeptide(L)'
;MLFRPRAMRSRCGTSIGANVEEAIGGQSRADFVSKMSIAYKEARETSYWLRLLKDTNYLTQSEFESIHADAEELCRIIASIQKTTKGHQYANS
;
A
#
# COMPACT_ATOMS: atom_id res chain seq x y z
N MET A 1 11.95 10.60 -24.06
CA MET A 1 11.17 10.66 -22.79
C MET A 1 10.80 9.23 -22.43
N LEU A 2 11.67 8.53 -21.71
CA LEU A 2 11.57 7.08 -21.48
C LEU A 2 10.85 6.81 -20.17
N PHE A 3 9.54 6.64 -20.24
CA PHE A 3 8.81 5.95 -19.19
C PHE A 3 9.32 4.49 -19.18
N ARG A 4 10.08 4.08 -18.17
CA ARG A 4 10.61 2.71 -18.04
C ARG A 4 9.75 1.93 -17.03
N PRO A 5 8.76 1.13 -17.48
CA PRO A 5 7.83 0.41 -16.59
C PRO A 5 8.49 -0.78 -15.86
N ARG A 6 9.78 -1.06 -16.14
CA ARG A 6 10.45 -2.30 -15.73
C ARG A 6 10.74 -2.40 -14.23
N ALA A 7 10.76 -1.28 -13.51
CA ALA A 7 11.02 -1.25 -12.06
C ALA A 7 9.75 -1.43 -11.20
N MET A 8 8.55 -1.35 -11.79
CA MET A 8 7.29 -1.33 -11.06
C MET A 8 6.88 -2.70 -10.52
N ARG A 9 7.22 -3.79 -11.23
CA ARG A 9 6.74 -5.15 -10.90
C ARG A 9 7.40 -5.77 -9.66
N SER A 10 8.59 -5.34 -9.27
CA SER A 10 9.36 -5.97 -8.18
C SER A 10 9.32 -5.23 -6.85
N ARG A 11 8.61 -4.09 -6.77
CA ARG A 11 8.55 -3.26 -5.56
C ARG A 11 7.15 -3.06 -5.02
N CYS A 12 6.09 -3.09 -5.83
CA CYS A 12 4.75 -2.73 -5.34
C CYS A 12 4.13 -3.69 -4.32
N GLY A 13 4.19 -5.02 -4.52
CA GLY A 13 3.65 -5.98 -3.56
C GLY A 13 4.61 -6.35 -2.41
N THR A 14 5.90 -6.39 -2.70
CA THR A 14 6.94 -6.84 -1.77
C THR A 14 7.32 -5.76 -0.74
N SER A 15 7.34 -4.48 -1.12
CA SER A 15 7.66 -3.39 -0.18
C SER A 15 6.54 -3.14 0.82
N ILE A 16 5.28 -3.20 0.38
CA ILE A 16 4.10 -3.11 1.27
C ILE A 16 4.16 -4.22 2.31
N GLY A 17 4.36 -5.47 1.88
CA GLY A 17 4.48 -6.62 2.78
C GLY A 17 5.68 -6.51 3.73
N ALA A 18 6.84 -6.07 3.23
CA ALA A 18 8.04 -5.89 4.06
C ALA A 18 7.82 -4.81 5.14
N ASN A 19 7.21 -3.67 4.79
CA ASN A 19 6.90 -2.61 5.75
C ASN A 19 5.86 -3.05 6.78
N VAL A 20 4.90 -3.90 6.40
CA VAL A 20 3.92 -4.49 7.34
C VAL A 20 4.62 -5.46 8.29
N GLU A 21 5.50 -6.33 7.80
CA GLU A 21 6.25 -7.28 8.63
C GLU A 21 7.19 -6.56 9.61
N GLU A 22 7.90 -5.52 9.13
CA GLU A 22 8.70 -4.65 9.98
C GLU A 22 7.85 -3.92 11.03
N ALA A 23 6.64 -3.49 10.67
CA ALA A 23 5.74 -2.86 11.64
C ALA A 23 5.37 -3.84 12.76
N ILE A 24 5.03 -5.09 12.43
CA ILE A 24 4.68 -6.14 13.39
C ILE A 24 5.85 -6.43 14.34
N GLY A 25 7.08 -6.42 13.86
CA GLY A 25 8.30 -6.57 14.67
C GLY A 25 8.75 -5.29 15.41
N GLY A 26 8.04 -4.17 15.23
CA GLY A 26 8.39 -2.86 15.76
C GLY A 26 8.36 -2.80 17.29
N GLN A 27 9.28 -2.03 17.88
CA GLN A 27 9.47 -1.95 19.33
C GLN A 27 8.43 -1.08 20.05
N SER A 28 7.68 -0.26 19.32
CA SER A 28 6.68 0.64 19.91
C SER A 28 5.47 0.84 19.00
N ARG A 29 4.33 1.25 19.60
CA ARG A 29 3.12 1.59 18.83
C ARG A 29 3.33 2.76 17.87
N ALA A 30 4.19 3.71 18.21
CA ALA A 30 4.51 4.84 17.33
C ALA A 30 5.29 4.38 16.09
N ASP A 31 6.25 3.47 16.29
CA ASP A 31 7.02 2.84 15.21
C ASP A 31 6.12 2.01 14.30
N PHE A 32 5.23 1.20 14.88
CA PHE A 32 4.21 0.46 14.15
C PHE A 32 3.36 1.38 13.25
N VAL A 33 2.84 2.49 13.79
CA VAL A 33 2.03 3.45 13.00
C VAL A 33 2.84 4.12 11.90
N SER A 34 4.12 4.43 12.15
CA SER A 34 5.03 5.03 11.17
C SER A 34 5.24 4.08 9.98
N LYS A 35 5.63 2.83 10.25
CA LYS A 35 5.84 1.80 9.23
C LYS A 35 4.56 1.46 8.44
N MET A 36 3.43 1.34 9.13
CA MET A 36 2.12 1.18 8.48
C MET A 36 1.74 2.37 7.60
N SER A 37 2.19 3.58 7.94
CA SER A 37 1.96 4.77 7.12
C SER A 37 2.80 4.77 5.85
N ILE A 38 4.01 4.19 5.88
CA ILE A 38 4.85 3.98 4.69
C ILE A 38 4.19 2.95 3.77
N ALA A 39 3.79 1.79 4.31
CA ALA A 39 3.07 0.77 3.56
C ALA A 39 1.80 1.32 2.87
N TYR A 40 1.05 2.18 3.56
CA TYR A 40 -0.13 2.84 2.98
C TYR A 40 0.22 3.77 1.82
N LYS A 41 1.30 4.53 1.91
CA LYS A 41 1.75 5.42 0.82
C LYS A 41 2.16 4.61 -0.42
N GLU A 42 2.93 3.54 -0.23
CA GLU A 42 3.35 2.64 -1.31
C GLU A 42 2.15 1.95 -2.00
N ALA A 43 1.14 1.55 -1.21
CA ALA A 43 -0.11 0.99 -1.74
C ALA A 43 -0.87 2.01 -2.61
N ARG A 44 -0.94 3.28 -2.18
CA ARG A 44 -1.57 4.34 -2.96
C ARG A 44 -0.82 4.69 -4.24
N GLU A 45 0.51 4.72 -4.19
CA GLU A 45 1.35 4.90 -5.38
C GLU A 45 1.13 3.74 -6.37
N THR A 46 1.06 2.51 -5.89
CA THR A 46 0.76 1.33 -6.70
C THR A 46 -0.59 1.48 -7.42
N SER A 47 -1.64 1.89 -6.69
CA SER A 47 -2.96 2.16 -7.27
C SER A 47 -2.92 3.28 -8.33
N TYR A 48 -2.11 4.33 -8.11
CA TYR A 48 -1.90 5.38 -9.12
C TYR A 48 -1.24 4.84 -10.39
N TRP A 49 -0.20 4.02 -10.24
CA TRP A 49 0.47 3.44 -11.40
C TRP A 49 -0.42 2.46 -12.17
N LEU A 50 -1.27 1.69 -11.50
CA LEU A 50 -2.25 0.82 -12.16
C LEU A 50 -3.21 1.63 -13.04
N ARG A 51 -3.68 2.79 -12.56
CA ARG A 51 -4.51 3.70 -13.35
C ARG A 51 -3.76 4.22 -14.58
N LEU A 52 -2.51 4.62 -14.42
CA LEU A 52 -1.70 5.09 -15.54
C LEU A 52 -1.41 3.99 -16.57
N LEU A 53 -1.14 2.76 -16.13
CA LEU A 53 -0.96 1.61 -17.02
C LEU A 53 -2.23 1.26 -17.80
N LYS A 54 -3.40 1.40 -17.16
CA LYS A 54 -4.69 1.28 -17.84
C LYS A 54 -4.85 2.38 -18.90
N ASP A 55 -4.61 3.63 -18.55
CA ASP A 55 -4.80 4.78 -19.46
C ASP A 55 -3.83 4.75 -20.65
N THR A 56 -2.69 4.07 -20.50
CA THR A 56 -1.71 3.87 -21.56
C THR A 56 -1.93 2.57 -22.36
N ASN A 57 -3.06 1.89 -22.17
CA ASN A 57 -3.42 0.61 -22.81
C ASN A 57 -2.38 -0.52 -22.58
N TYR A 58 -1.61 -0.45 -21.50
CA TYR A 58 -0.70 -1.54 -21.09
C TYR A 58 -1.42 -2.66 -20.32
N LEU A 59 -2.61 -2.39 -19.78
CA LEU A 59 -3.46 -3.35 -19.10
C LEU A 59 -4.84 -3.34 -19.75
N THR A 60 -5.44 -4.51 -19.92
CA THR A 60 -6.85 -4.59 -20.29
C THR A 60 -7.73 -4.14 -19.12
N GLN A 61 -8.97 -3.72 -19.40
CA GLN A 61 -9.91 -3.31 -18.35
C GLN A 61 -10.11 -4.41 -17.29
N SER A 62 -10.20 -5.67 -17.71
CA SER A 62 -10.34 -6.84 -16.82
C SER A 62 -9.12 -7.04 -15.92
N GLU A 63 -7.91 -6.97 -16.47
CA GLU A 63 -6.67 -7.10 -15.69
C GLU A 63 -6.52 -5.93 -14.70
N PHE A 64 -6.85 -4.71 -15.13
CA PHE A 64 -6.85 -3.55 -14.26
C PHE A 64 -7.85 -3.71 -13.12
N GLU A 65 -9.10 -4.09 -13.38
CA GLU A 65 -10.13 -4.24 -12.36
C GLU A 65 -9.74 -5.27 -11.31
N SER A 66 -9.22 -6.42 -11.75
CA SER A 66 -8.74 -7.48 -10.86
C SER A 66 -7.63 -6.97 -9.92
N ILE A 67 -6.55 -6.43 -10.49
CA ILE A 67 -5.38 -6.01 -9.70
C ILE A 67 -5.66 -4.74 -8.87
N HIS A 68 -6.47 -3.82 -9.40
CA HIS A 68 -6.83 -2.59 -8.70
C HIS A 68 -7.76 -2.85 -7.52
N ALA A 69 -8.68 -3.82 -7.63
CA ALA A 69 -9.55 -4.22 -6.53
C ALA A 69 -8.73 -4.73 -5.33
N ASP A 70 -7.75 -5.60 -5.58
CA ASP A 70 -6.85 -6.12 -4.55
C ASP A 70 -6.01 -5.00 -3.91
N ALA A 71 -5.46 -4.08 -4.73
CA ALA A 71 -4.69 -2.95 -4.24
C ALA A 71 -5.52 -1.99 -3.36
N GLU A 72 -6.78 -1.76 -3.72
CA GLU A 72 -7.71 -0.98 -2.89
C GLU A 72 -8.08 -1.70 -1.59
N GLU A 73 -8.28 -3.01 -1.64
CA GLU A 73 -8.55 -3.80 -0.44
C GLU A 73 -7.40 -3.72 0.55
N LEU A 74 -6.15 -3.87 0.07
CA LEU A 74 -4.95 -3.66 0.90
C LEU A 74 -4.92 -2.27 1.52
N CYS A 75 -5.25 -1.22 0.75
CA CYS A 75 -5.35 0.14 1.28
C CYS A 75 -6.39 0.24 2.40
N ARG A 76 -7.56 -0.39 2.24
CA ARG A 76 -8.64 -0.39 3.25
C ARG A 76 -8.22 -1.11 4.53
N ILE A 77 -7.57 -2.27 4.40
CA ILE A 77 -7.06 -3.05 5.54
C ILE A 77 -6.03 -2.23 6.33
N ILE A 78 -5.02 -1.69 5.64
CA ILE A 78 -3.96 -0.88 6.27
C ILE A 78 -4.56 0.35 6.96
N ALA A 79 -5.51 1.04 6.31
CA ALA A 79 -6.19 2.20 6.89
C ALA A 79 -7.00 1.83 8.14
N SER A 80 -7.68 0.68 8.14
CA SER A 80 -8.43 0.18 9.29
C SER A 80 -7.49 -0.10 10.47
N ILE A 81 -6.37 -0.79 10.23
CA ILE A 81 -5.34 -1.09 11.24
C ILE A 81 -4.80 0.21 11.87
N GLN A 82 -4.48 1.22 11.06
CA GLN A 82 -4.02 2.52 11.56
C GLN A 82 -5.08 3.20 12.44
N LYS A 83 -6.36 3.19 12.03
CA LYS A 83 -7.46 3.78 12.81
C LYS A 83 -7.61 3.10 14.17
N THR A 84 -7.63 1.77 14.20
CA THR A 84 -7.75 0.99 15.45
C THR A 84 -6.56 1.22 16.38
N THR A 85 -5.35 1.33 15.81
CA THR A 85 -4.13 1.57 16.59
C THR A 85 -4.10 2.97 17.20
N LYS A 86 -4.52 4.00 16.45
CA LYS A 86 -4.64 5.37 16.96
C LYS A 86 -5.78 5.52 17.97
N GLY A 87 -6.92 4.86 17.77
CA GLY A 87 -8.02 4.85 18.74
C GLY A 87 -7.62 4.33 20.12
N HIS A 88 -6.77 3.30 20.16
CA HIS A 88 -6.19 2.81 21.42
C HIS A 88 -5.19 3.76 22.07
N GLN A 89 -4.59 4.71 21.34
CA GLN A 89 -3.70 5.72 21.96
C GLN A 89 -4.53 6.73 22.76
N TYR A 90 -5.65 7.21 22.22
CA TYR A 90 -6.54 8.15 22.92
C TYR A 90 -7.32 7.53 24.08
N ALA A 91 -7.58 6.22 24.04
CA ALA A 91 -8.24 5.51 25.15
C ALA A 91 -7.30 5.22 26.34
N ASN A 92 -5.98 5.31 26.14
CA ASN A 92 -4.95 5.05 27.16
C ASN A 92 -4.16 6.33 27.56
N SER A 93 -4.63 7.51 27.13
CA SER A 93 -4.04 8.81 27.49
C SER A 93 -4.89 9.54 28.51
#